data_AF-A0A401PWJ8-F1
#
_entry.id   AF-A0A401PWJ8-F1
#
_cell.length_a   1.000
_cell.length_b   1.000
_cell.length_c   1.000
_cell.angle_alpha   90.00
_cell.angle_beta   90.00
_cell.angle_gamma   90.00
#
_symmetry.space_group_name_H-M   'P 1'
#
loop_
_entity.id
_entity.type
_entity.pdbx_description
1 polymer ?
#
loop_
_entity_poly.entity_id
_entity_poly.type
_entity_poly.pdbx_seq_one_letter_code
_entity_poly.pdbx_strand_id
1 'polypeptide(L)'
;MSELYKVTNRNLENLTLDSGYGGTATSRGSSSLSLCRSGGTWGSFPRAAARRYLGSCDTLDAELAESSEGLEALHYCPKLPQPEDIPWTEQEVQEVLRRCCPGGSRQPDSGSLLQKLSTYLSRVLVRLGREAQRLSLQSAKCSKHEIQSAAKLVLSWSLSQACMAAAVKALSVYNMSSGVQLSSSKSSQCQLVFSVGRFFRWMVDSRLSNRIHEHAAIYLAACLQNILEEVHLKLLDSLHSRGKEPPEDMDKALEQMLSTDPDLWGLFQPHEHLICGRNAYGVPCLPIYLSLYTERFQSVESIHRQLYNHSDLRNLEQALLATCVGTIAELSDLISQAMYYFQQFGAKYHGKGFQLHFKKGPYSWEPEALHGLYYYMHCPHLEWENPDNEPPRVKLGSERPYEILPPVVEWIRVCIAQAEHRHSLTVDSSDLRQAARLLLPGVDCEPRQLRINSTLCTTRGLDAKQAELKLRQNLGFQMLNCGRTDLVLAATELLGPEGLNALSEQGLTPLMYAASSGDEAMVQVLLTAGADIDIQVPSISQQCPSVHAEIRHWTALSFAVAFGHPSVAQVQ
;
A
#
# COMPACT_ATOMS: atom_id res chain seq x y z
N MET A 1 33.22 -19.08 -66.80
CA MET A 1 32.58 -19.84 -65.71
C MET A 1 32.78 -19.08 -64.41
N SER A 2 31.69 -18.94 -63.64
CA SER A 2 31.57 -18.40 -62.26
C SER A 2 32.01 -16.95 -61.97
N GLU A 3 31.05 -16.04 -62.16
CA GLU A 3 30.48 -15.05 -61.19
C GLU A 3 31.14 -14.93 -59.79
N LEU A 4 31.16 -13.81 -59.07
CA LEU A 4 30.72 -12.40 -59.21
C LEU A 4 31.25 -11.68 -57.95
N TYR A 5 31.81 -10.48 -58.03
CA TYR A 5 31.63 -9.41 -57.02
C TYR A 5 32.02 -8.07 -57.66
N LYS A 6 31.01 -7.28 -58.03
CA LYS A 6 31.15 -5.88 -58.44
C LYS A 6 30.96 -4.99 -57.22
N VAL A 7 31.99 -4.20 -56.92
CA VAL A 7 31.97 -3.08 -55.99
C VAL A 7 31.23 -1.90 -56.65
N THR A 8 30.28 -1.30 -55.93
CA THR A 8 29.83 0.07 -56.21
C THR A 8 29.65 0.85 -54.91
N ASN A 9 30.60 1.76 -54.65
CA ASN A 9 30.50 2.89 -53.72
C ASN A 9 29.26 3.74 -54.00
N ARG A 10 28.48 4.08 -52.95
CA ARG A 10 27.74 5.36 -52.86
C ARG A 10 27.61 5.83 -51.40
N ASN A 11 28.43 6.84 -51.12
CA ASN A 11 28.37 7.95 -50.16
C ASN A 11 27.33 7.93 -49.03
N LEU A 12 27.89 8.03 -47.81
CA LEU A 12 27.26 8.16 -46.51
C LEU A 12 27.06 9.65 -46.16
N GLU A 13 26.34 10.41 -46.98
CA GLU A 13 25.99 11.80 -46.65
C GLU A 13 24.58 12.09 -47.17
N ASN A 14 23.79 12.75 -46.32
CA ASN A 14 22.35 13.07 -46.43
C ASN A 14 21.43 12.03 -45.78
N LEU A 15 21.25 12.18 -44.46
CA LEU A 15 19.95 12.16 -43.76
C LEU A 15 20.17 12.62 -42.31
N THR A 16 20.81 13.78 -42.12
CA THR A 16 20.70 14.54 -40.87
C THR A 16 19.53 15.49 -41.03
N LEU A 17 18.37 15.10 -40.48
CA LEU A 17 17.31 16.05 -40.20
C LEU A 17 17.71 16.85 -38.96
N ASP A 18 17.99 18.10 -39.24
CA ASP A 18 18.15 19.24 -38.36
C ASP A 18 17.18 19.22 -37.17
N SER A 19 17.69 18.92 -35.97
CA SER A 19 17.02 19.31 -34.72
C SER A 19 17.58 20.67 -34.31
N GLY A 20 16.89 21.73 -34.71
CA GLY A 20 17.18 23.08 -34.27
C GLY A 20 17.13 23.18 -32.75
N TYR A 21 18.30 23.12 -32.11
CA TYR A 21 18.54 23.54 -30.73
C TYR A 21 19.82 24.38 -30.71
N GLY A 22 19.66 25.66 -30.98
CA GLY A 22 20.63 26.69 -30.60
C GLY A 22 20.12 27.40 -29.35
N GLY A 23 20.95 27.49 -28.31
CA GLY A 23 20.67 28.37 -27.17
C GLY A 23 21.18 27.88 -25.84
N THR A 24 22.41 28.26 -25.53
CA THR A 24 23.11 28.12 -24.24
C THR A 24 22.31 28.63 -23.04
N ALA A 25 22.14 27.81 -22.01
CA ALA A 25 21.99 28.26 -20.62
C ALA A 25 22.41 27.15 -19.66
N THR A 26 23.42 27.44 -18.84
CA THR A 26 23.89 26.60 -17.74
C THR A 26 22.83 26.53 -16.64
N SER A 27 22.21 25.37 -16.41
CA SER A 27 21.43 25.11 -15.19
C SER A 27 21.97 23.89 -14.45
N ARG A 28 22.36 24.10 -13.20
CA ARG A 28 22.57 23.06 -12.20
C ARG A 28 21.19 22.66 -11.66
N GLY A 29 20.94 21.36 -11.55
CA GLY A 29 19.97 20.79 -10.61
C GLY A 29 18.76 20.12 -11.25
N SER A 30 18.56 18.86 -10.87
CA SER A 30 17.36 18.02 -11.05
C SER A 30 17.19 17.32 -12.39
N SER A 31 18.00 16.28 -12.58
CA SER A 31 17.62 15.09 -13.37
C SER A 31 17.27 13.98 -12.39
N SER A 32 15.98 13.72 -12.14
CA SER A 32 15.53 12.46 -11.55
C SER A 32 15.50 11.39 -12.65
N LEU A 33 16.67 10.93 -13.05
CA LEU A 33 16.83 9.66 -13.74
C LEU A 33 17.49 8.73 -12.71
N SER A 34 16.65 8.02 -11.96
CA SER A 34 17.09 6.87 -11.15
C SER A 34 17.49 5.73 -12.10
N LEU A 35 18.66 5.86 -12.71
CA LEU A 35 19.41 4.72 -13.20
C LEU A 35 20.01 4.04 -11.98
N CYS A 36 19.28 3.09 -11.39
CA CYS A 36 19.87 2.16 -10.45
C CYS A 36 20.85 1.26 -11.22
N ARG A 37 22.13 1.63 -11.19
CA ARG A 37 23.24 0.68 -11.37
C ARG A 37 23.28 -0.23 -10.15
N SER A 38 22.56 -1.34 -10.20
CA SER A 38 22.96 -2.53 -9.43
C SER A 38 23.77 -3.41 -10.38
N GLY A 39 25.09 -3.42 -10.17
CA GLY A 39 25.99 -4.37 -10.82
C GLY A 39 25.72 -5.76 -10.26
N GLY A 40 24.74 -6.45 -10.82
CA GLY A 40 24.61 -7.90 -10.74
C GLY A 40 24.85 -8.44 -12.13
N THR A 41 25.84 -9.31 -12.29
CA THR A 41 26.08 -10.05 -13.53
C THR A 41 24.95 -11.07 -13.67
N TRP A 42 23.96 -10.81 -14.53
CA TRP A 42 22.88 -11.77 -14.78
C TRP A 42 23.44 -12.87 -15.67
N GLY A 43 23.73 -14.03 -15.06
CA GLY A 43 24.12 -15.25 -15.77
C GLY A 43 22.98 -15.72 -16.67
N SER A 44 23.32 -16.16 -17.88
CA SER A 44 22.41 -16.61 -18.92
C SER A 44 21.49 -17.74 -18.44
N PHE A 45 20.17 -17.58 -18.61
CA PHE A 45 19.19 -18.65 -18.39
C PHE A 45 19.13 -19.60 -19.61
N PRO A 46 18.97 -20.92 -19.42
CA PRO A 46 18.79 -21.86 -20.54
C PRO A 46 17.38 -21.78 -21.13
N ARG A 47 17.32 -21.71 -22.47
CA ARG A 47 16.12 -21.80 -23.30
C ARG A 47 15.42 -23.15 -23.14
N ALA A 48 14.13 -23.15 -22.77
CA ALA A 48 13.23 -24.27 -23.03
C ALA A 48 12.13 -23.82 -23.99
N ALA A 49 12.20 -24.33 -25.22
CA ALA A 49 11.24 -24.09 -26.28
C ALA A 49 10.05 -25.06 -26.18
N ALA A 50 8.94 -24.60 -26.78
CA ALA A 50 7.74 -25.34 -27.18
C ALA A 50 6.63 -25.49 -26.13
N ARG A 51 5.55 -24.73 -26.31
CA ARG A 51 4.16 -25.23 -26.14
C ARG A 51 3.24 -24.53 -27.14
N ARG A 52 2.34 -25.35 -27.70
CA ARG A 52 1.54 -25.09 -28.90
C ARG A 52 0.23 -24.37 -28.56
N TYR A 53 -0.20 -23.56 -29.52
CA TYR A 53 -1.54 -23.02 -29.79
C TYR A 53 -2.71 -23.70 -29.07
N LEU A 54 -3.51 -22.89 -28.37
CA LEU A 54 -4.96 -23.00 -28.16
C LEU A 54 -5.48 -21.58 -27.93
N GLY A 55 -6.53 -21.19 -28.65
CA GLY A 55 -7.01 -19.81 -28.72
C GLY A 55 -8.22 -19.50 -27.84
N SER A 56 -8.42 -18.19 -27.63
CA SER A 56 -9.66 -17.47 -27.41
C SER A 56 -10.70 -18.11 -26.49
N CYS A 57 -10.82 -17.53 -25.30
CA CYS A 57 -11.92 -17.60 -24.34
C CYS A 57 -11.99 -18.81 -23.37
N ASP A 58 -10.96 -19.66 -23.32
CA ASP A 58 -10.80 -20.68 -22.27
C ASP A 58 -9.47 -20.52 -21.51
N THR A 59 -9.27 -19.40 -20.80
CA THR A 59 -8.21 -19.27 -19.78
C THR A 59 -8.71 -19.67 -18.39
N LEU A 60 -9.48 -20.75 -18.30
CA LEU A 60 -9.99 -21.28 -17.02
C LEU A 60 -9.34 -22.59 -16.59
N ASP A 61 -8.49 -23.20 -17.41
CA ASP A 61 -7.64 -24.31 -17.00
C ASP A 61 -6.24 -24.12 -17.60
N ALA A 62 -5.45 -23.25 -16.98
CA ALA A 62 -4.00 -23.46 -17.02
C ALA A 62 -3.76 -24.71 -16.17
N GLU A 63 -3.83 -25.89 -16.80
CA GLU A 63 -3.44 -27.16 -16.21
C GLU A 63 -2.15 -26.94 -15.41
N LEU A 64 -2.24 -27.30 -14.12
CA LEU A 64 -1.15 -27.40 -13.18
C LEU A 64 0.08 -27.98 -13.89
N ALA A 65 1.00 -27.12 -14.29
CA ALA A 65 2.38 -27.53 -14.39
C ALA A 65 2.80 -27.80 -12.93
N GLU A 66 2.72 -29.06 -12.52
CA GLU A 66 3.55 -29.55 -11.43
C GLU A 66 4.98 -29.14 -11.75
N SER A 67 5.48 -28.09 -11.11
CA SER A 67 6.89 -28.02 -10.79
C SER A 67 7.12 -27.01 -9.68
N SER A 68 7.88 -27.47 -8.70
CA SER A 68 8.49 -26.71 -7.61
C SER A 68 9.32 -25.49 -8.08
N GLU A 69 9.34 -25.15 -9.37
CA GLU A 69 10.25 -24.19 -10.02
C GLU A 69 9.81 -22.73 -9.82
N GLY A 70 8.51 -22.41 -9.78
CA GLY A 70 8.05 -21.02 -9.55
C GLY A 70 8.34 -20.50 -8.13
N LEU A 71 8.49 -21.41 -7.16
CA LEU A 71 8.95 -21.09 -5.81
C LEU A 71 10.48 -20.99 -5.74
N GLU A 72 11.22 -21.61 -6.66
CA GLU A 72 12.69 -21.48 -6.76
C GLU A 72 13.12 -20.07 -7.18
N ALA A 73 12.32 -19.38 -8.01
CA ALA A 73 12.56 -17.98 -8.37
C ALA A 73 12.51 -17.02 -7.14
N LEU A 74 11.77 -17.37 -6.09
CA LEU A 74 11.72 -16.60 -4.85
C LEU A 74 13.04 -16.63 -4.07
N HIS A 75 13.91 -17.63 -4.29
CA HIS A 75 15.20 -17.70 -3.61
C HIS A 75 16.15 -16.55 -3.96
N TYR A 76 15.95 -15.92 -5.13
CA TYR A 76 16.73 -14.76 -5.58
C TYR A 76 16.07 -13.42 -5.21
N CYS A 77 14.89 -13.43 -4.60
CA CYS A 77 14.21 -12.21 -4.19
C CYS A 77 14.89 -11.57 -2.96
N PRO A 78 14.88 -10.23 -2.85
CA PRO A 78 15.34 -9.52 -1.67
C PRO A 78 14.64 -10.02 -0.40
N LYS A 79 15.40 -10.21 0.67
CA LYS A 79 14.90 -10.68 1.97
C LYS A 79 14.62 -9.52 2.92
N LEU A 80 13.63 -9.69 3.79
CA LEU A 80 13.37 -8.80 4.90
C LEU A 80 14.59 -8.75 5.85
N PRO A 81 14.91 -7.58 6.40
CA PRO A 81 15.92 -7.46 7.42
C PRO A 81 15.43 -8.19 8.68
N GLN A 82 16.33 -8.93 9.32
CA GLN A 82 16.06 -9.52 10.63
C GLN A 82 16.32 -8.44 11.68
N PRO A 83 15.33 -8.10 12.53
CA PRO A 83 15.53 -7.10 13.57
C PRO A 83 16.53 -7.62 14.61
N GLU A 84 17.54 -6.82 14.94
CA GLU A 84 18.54 -7.15 15.97
C GLU A 84 17.88 -7.29 17.35
N ASP A 85 16.97 -6.36 17.67
CA ASP A 85 16.19 -6.36 18.90
C ASP A 85 14.69 -6.47 18.60
N ILE A 86 14.01 -7.42 19.26
CA ILE A 86 12.55 -7.57 19.22
C ILE A 86 11.91 -7.04 20.52
N PRO A 87 10.73 -6.39 20.46
CA PRO A 87 10.13 -5.72 21.62
C PRO A 87 9.37 -6.65 22.59
N TRP A 88 9.49 -7.97 22.45
CA TRP A 88 8.85 -8.96 23.32
C TRP A 88 9.86 -9.98 23.86
N THR A 89 9.49 -10.67 24.94
CA THR A 89 10.25 -11.81 25.49
C THR A 89 9.53 -13.12 25.17
N GLU A 90 10.26 -14.24 25.20
CA GLU A 90 9.67 -15.58 25.06
C GLU A 90 8.58 -15.85 26.10
N GLN A 91 8.76 -15.37 27.33
CA GLN A 91 7.76 -15.45 28.40
C GLN A 91 6.46 -14.68 28.07
N GLU A 92 6.56 -13.52 27.41
CA GLU A 92 5.37 -12.78 26.98
C GLU A 92 4.64 -13.51 25.86
N VAL A 93 5.37 -14.09 24.89
CA VAL A 93 4.78 -14.92 23.84
C VAL A 93 4.01 -16.08 24.46
N GLN A 94 4.62 -16.81 25.39
CA GLN A 94 3.98 -17.91 26.11
C GLN A 94 2.74 -17.47 26.91
N GLU A 95 2.80 -16.31 27.58
CA GLU A 95 1.65 -15.77 28.32
C GLU A 95 0.48 -15.40 27.41
N VAL A 96 0.74 -14.92 26.19
CA VAL A 96 -0.33 -14.68 25.19
C VAL A 96 -1.01 -15.99 24.83
N LEU A 97 -0.25 -17.03 24.48
CA LEU A 97 -0.80 -18.34 24.13
C LEU A 97 -1.63 -18.93 25.28
N ARG A 98 -1.14 -18.80 26.51
CA ARG A 98 -1.84 -19.25 27.72
C ARG A 98 -3.20 -18.55 27.91
N ARG A 99 -3.32 -17.26 27.57
CA ARG A 99 -4.59 -16.52 27.72
C ARG A 99 -5.66 -16.97 26.74
N CYS A 100 -5.29 -17.50 25.58
CA CYS A 100 -6.23 -18.10 24.64
C CYS A 100 -6.88 -19.38 25.19
N CYS A 101 -6.22 -20.08 26.14
CA CYS A 101 -6.68 -21.36 26.70
C CYS A 101 -6.82 -21.31 28.24
N PRO A 102 -7.87 -20.66 28.79
CA PRO A 102 -8.05 -20.54 30.25
C PRO A 102 -8.30 -21.86 31.00
N GLY A 103 -8.40 -23.02 30.32
CA GLY A 103 -8.58 -24.35 30.91
C GLY A 103 -7.64 -25.44 30.39
N GLY A 104 -6.65 -25.10 29.55
CA GLY A 104 -5.69 -26.07 28.99
C GLY A 104 -4.65 -26.56 30.00
N SER A 105 -4.03 -27.72 29.74
CA SER A 105 -2.97 -28.26 30.60
C SER A 105 -1.84 -27.23 30.77
N ARG A 106 -1.34 -27.06 32.00
CA ARG A 106 -0.23 -26.14 32.37
C ARG A 106 1.14 -26.51 31.76
N GLN A 107 1.18 -27.40 30.78
CA GLN A 107 2.46 -27.77 30.18
C GLN A 107 3.00 -26.58 29.38
N PRO A 108 4.27 -26.20 29.56
CA PRO A 108 4.89 -25.16 28.76
C PRO A 108 4.92 -25.60 27.30
N ASP A 109 4.54 -24.70 26.39
CA ASP A 109 4.74 -24.90 24.95
C ASP A 109 6.21 -25.21 24.65
N SER A 110 6.47 -25.95 23.58
CA SER A 110 7.85 -26.27 23.18
C SER A 110 8.61 -24.98 22.87
N GLY A 111 9.84 -24.85 23.37
CA GLY A 111 10.68 -23.67 23.07
C GLY A 111 10.92 -23.47 21.58
N SER A 112 10.93 -24.55 20.79
CA SER A 112 11.00 -24.51 19.31
C SER A 112 9.81 -23.77 18.70
N LEU A 113 8.58 -24.06 19.17
CA LEU A 113 7.36 -23.41 18.70
C LEU A 113 7.38 -21.91 19.02
N LEU A 114 7.75 -21.55 20.25
CA LEU A 114 7.83 -20.15 20.68
C LEU A 114 8.84 -19.35 19.83
N GLN A 115 9.99 -19.94 19.51
CA GLN A 115 10.99 -19.31 18.63
C GLN A 115 10.48 -19.15 17.19
N LYS A 116 9.78 -20.15 16.63
CA LYS A 116 9.16 -20.05 15.29
C LYS A 116 8.10 -18.95 15.24
N LEU A 117 7.19 -18.92 16.21
CA LEU A 117 6.16 -17.89 16.32
C LEU A 117 6.77 -16.49 16.48
N SER A 118 7.81 -16.35 17.31
CA SER A 118 8.56 -15.10 17.47
C SER A 118 9.21 -14.65 16.14
N THR A 119 9.78 -15.59 15.38
CA THR A 119 10.37 -15.32 14.06
C THR A 119 9.33 -14.89 13.02
N TYR A 120 8.14 -15.50 13.04
CA TYR A 120 7.04 -15.08 12.17
C TYR A 120 6.52 -13.70 12.56
N LEU A 121 6.34 -13.44 13.85
CA LEU A 121 5.87 -12.16 14.37
C LEU A 121 6.88 -11.02 14.11
N SER A 122 8.18 -11.31 14.13
CA SER A 122 9.22 -10.32 13.80
C SER A 122 9.18 -9.88 12.34
N ARG A 123 8.83 -10.78 11.41
CA ARG A 123 8.59 -10.43 10.00
C ARG A 123 7.41 -9.47 9.87
N VAL A 124 6.32 -9.72 10.61
CA VAL A 124 5.15 -8.81 10.64
C VAL A 124 5.52 -7.45 11.21
N LEU A 125 6.27 -7.41 12.32
CA LEU A 125 6.75 -6.17 12.94
C LEU A 125 7.53 -5.31 11.94
N VAL A 126 8.47 -5.92 11.21
CA VAL A 126 9.29 -5.21 10.22
C VAL A 126 8.44 -4.70 9.05
N ARG A 127 7.50 -5.52 8.54
CA ARG A 127 6.58 -5.10 7.46
C ARG A 127 5.72 -3.91 7.90
N LEU A 128 5.06 -4.01 9.05
CA LEU A 128 4.24 -2.92 9.60
C LEU A 128 5.08 -1.67 9.89
N GLY A 129 6.28 -1.84 10.46
CA GLY A 129 7.20 -0.76 10.75
C GLY A 129 7.65 -0.02 9.49
N ARG A 130 8.08 -0.73 8.44
CA ARG A 130 8.50 -0.12 7.17
C ARG A 130 7.38 0.70 6.53
N GLU A 131 6.15 0.17 6.50
CA GLU A 131 5.02 0.91 5.95
C GLU A 131 4.64 2.11 6.83
N ALA A 132 4.62 1.94 8.16
CA ALA A 132 4.37 3.05 9.09
C ALA A 132 5.42 4.16 8.96
N GLN A 133 6.70 3.80 8.78
CA GLN A 133 7.79 4.75 8.56
C GLN A 133 7.56 5.57 7.29
N ARG A 134 7.22 4.90 6.18
CA ARG A 134 6.96 5.57 4.89
C ARG A 134 5.74 6.49 4.95
N LEU A 135 4.66 6.07 5.61
CA LEU A 135 3.46 6.87 5.80
C LEU A 135 3.72 8.10 6.69
N SER A 136 4.54 7.94 7.74
CA SER A 136 4.89 9.00 8.68
C SER A 136 5.68 10.17 8.06
N LEU A 137 6.23 10.00 6.85
CA LEU A 137 6.97 11.06 6.16
C LEU A 137 6.08 12.24 5.72
N GLN A 138 4.77 12.02 5.54
CA GLN A 138 3.84 13.09 5.14
C GLN A 138 3.50 14.05 6.29
N SER A 139 3.61 13.60 7.53
CA SER A 139 3.25 14.35 8.73
C SER A 139 4.43 14.58 9.67
N ALA A 140 5.62 14.04 9.34
CA ALA A 140 6.80 13.95 10.19
C ALA A 140 6.50 13.39 11.61
N LYS A 141 5.43 12.58 11.72
CA LYS A 141 4.91 12.03 12.97
C LYS A 141 4.32 10.65 12.73
N CYS A 142 4.65 9.70 13.60
CA CYS A 142 3.99 8.41 13.66
C CYS A 142 2.91 8.42 14.74
N SER A 143 1.65 8.40 14.33
CA SER A 143 0.45 8.36 15.14
C SER A 143 -0.23 6.98 15.02
N LYS A 144 -1.33 6.79 15.76
CA LYS A 144 -2.21 5.64 15.56
C LYS A 144 -2.69 5.51 14.11
N HIS A 145 -2.80 6.62 13.37
CA HIS A 145 -3.31 6.62 12.00
C HIS A 145 -2.34 5.97 11.01
N GLU A 146 -1.04 6.24 11.12
CA GLU A 146 -0.01 5.59 10.30
C GLU A 146 0.06 4.09 10.59
N ILE A 147 -0.05 3.67 11.86
CA ILE A 147 -0.10 2.25 12.23
C ILE A 147 -1.39 1.58 11.70
N GLN A 148 -2.54 2.27 11.79
CA GLN A 148 -3.80 1.78 11.22
C GLN A 148 -3.68 1.54 9.72
N SER A 149 -3.14 2.51 8.97
CA SER A 149 -2.94 2.39 7.53
C SER A 149 -1.89 1.34 7.17
N ALA A 150 -0.78 1.25 7.92
CA ALA A 150 0.22 0.21 7.72
C ALA A 150 -0.37 -1.21 7.88
N ALA A 151 -1.21 -1.42 8.90
CA ALA A 151 -1.94 -2.67 9.07
C ALA A 151 -2.85 -3.00 7.88
N LYS A 152 -3.58 -2.01 7.34
CA LYS A 152 -4.43 -2.22 6.15
C LYS A 152 -3.65 -2.56 4.88
N LEU A 153 -2.44 -2.02 4.74
CA LEU A 153 -1.55 -2.27 3.61
C LEU A 153 -0.94 -3.67 3.69
N VAL A 154 -0.48 -4.08 4.86
CA VAL A 154 0.29 -5.32 5.05
C VAL A 154 -0.59 -6.55 5.29
N LEU A 155 -1.68 -6.40 6.03
CA LEU A 155 -2.52 -7.53 6.45
C LEU A 155 -3.70 -7.73 5.49
N SER A 156 -4.23 -8.95 5.45
CA SER A 156 -5.55 -9.19 4.87
C SER A 156 -6.59 -8.32 5.59
N TRP A 157 -7.70 -8.00 4.93
CA TRP A 157 -8.71 -7.11 5.51
C TRP A 157 -9.30 -7.68 6.81
N SER A 158 -9.53 -9.00 6.88
CA SER A 158 -10.02 -9.71 8.07
C SER A 158 -9.07 -9.50 9.24
N LEU A 159 -7.78 -9.80 9.05
CA LEU A 159 -6.75 -9.62 10.06
C LEU A 159 -6.55 -8.15 10.43
N SER A 160 -6.55 -7.24 9.45
CA SER A 160 -6.46 -5.81 9.71
C SER A 160 -7.62 -5.34 10.59
N GLN A 161 -8.86 -5.75 10.31
CA GLN A 161 -10.03 -5.33 11.10
C GLN A 161 -9.97 -5.89 12.53
N ALA A 162 -9.61 -7.16 12.70
CA ALA A 162 -9.41 -7.77 14.02
C ALA A 162 -8.35 -7.01 14.82
N CYS A 163 -7.20 -6.71 14.19
CA CYS A 163 -6.15 -5.91 14.81
C CYS A 163 -6.61 -4.50 15.19
N MET A 164 -7.39 -3.84 14.33
CA MET A 164 -7.91 -2.50 14.62
C MET A 164 -8.93 -2.51 15.76
N ALA A 165 -9.79 -3.53 15.83
CA ALA A 165 -10.72 -3.71 16.93
C ALA A 165 -9.98 -3.93 18.26
N ALA A 166 -8.95 -4.78 18.26
CA ALA A 166 -8.10 -5.01 19.42
C ALA A 166 -7.36 -3.73 19.86
N ALA A 167 -6.80 -2.98 18.92
CA ALA A 167 -6.10 -1.72 19.18
C ALA A 167 -7.02 -0.62 19.72
N VAL A 168 -8.22 -0.47 19.16
CA VAL A 168 -9.23 0.47 19.67
C VAL A 168 -9.68 0.08 21.07
N LYS A 169 -9.89 -1.22 21.33
CA LYS A 169 -10.21 -1.73 22.68
C LYS A 169 -9.10 -1.39 23.67
N ALA A 170 -7.85 -1.70 23.35
CA ALA A 170 -6.69 -1.42 24.19
C ALA A 170 -6.56 0.09 24.51
N LEU A 171 -6.68 0.94 23.48
CA LEU A 171 -6.64 2.40 23.65
C LEU A 171 -7.81 2.91 24.50
N SER A 172 -8.99 2.33 24.36
CA SER A 172 -10.17 2.73 25.14
C SER A 172 -9.97 2.43 26.63
N VAL A 173 -9.44 1.24 26.97
CA VAL A 173 -9.13 0.90 28.36
C VAL A 173 -8.01 1.78 28.92
N TYR A 174 -6.99 2.09 28.11
CA TYR A 174 -5.92 3.02 28.49
C TYR A 174 -6.47 4.40 28.87
N ASN A 175 -7.33 4.98 28.01
CA ASN A 175 -7.93 6.29 28.27
C ASN A 175 -8.81 6.30 29.53
N MET A 176 -9.52 5.22 29.82
CA MET A 176 -10.32 5.07 31.05
C MET A 176 -9.45 4.88 32.30
N SER A 177 -8.22 4.39 32.15
CA SER A 177 -7.27 4.11 33.24
C SER A 177 -6.35 5.29 33.57
N SER A 178 -6.50 6.42 32.87
CA SER A 178 -5.65 7.62 32.95
C SER A 178 -5.64 8.31 34.33
N GLY A 179 -6.42 7.86 35.32
CA GLY A 179 -6.36 8.33 36.71
C GLY A 179 -5.47 7.52 37.66
N VAL A 180 -4.94 6.34 37.26
CA VAL A 180 -4.23 5.39 38.16
C VAL A 180 -2.70 5.46 37.98
N GLN A 181 -2.17 6.68 37.82
CA GLN A 181 -0.96 6.94 37.02
C GLN A 181 0.41 6.51 37.57
N LEU A 182 0.56 6.08 38.83
CA LEU A 182 1.92 5.91 39.40
C LEU A 182 2.34 4.49 39.79
N SER A 183 1.43 3.50 39.83
CA SER A 183 1.77 2.13 40.25
C SER A 183 1.59 1.05 39.18
N SER A 184 1.00 1.38 38.02
CA SER A 184 0.68 0.39 36.99
C SER A 184 1.43 0.66 35.68
N SER A 185 1.88 -0.41 35.01
CA SER A 185 2.55 -0.29 33.71
C SER A 185 1.58 0.15 32.61
N LYS A 186 2.08 0.85 31.57
CA LYS A 186 1.25 1.22 30.41
C LYS A 186 0.58 0.00 29.75
N SER A 187 1.26 -1.15 29.70
CA SER A 187 0.68 -2.40 29.21
C SER A 187 -0.47 -2.90 30.07
N SER A 188 -0.32 -2.85 31.40
CA SER A 188 -1.38 -3.21 32.34
C SER A 188 -2.61 -2.30 32.17
N GLN A 189 -2.40 -1.01 31.95
CA GLN A 189 -3.48 -0.04 31.67
C GLN A 189 -4.19 -0.30 30.33
N CYS A 190 -3.50 -0.93 29.37
CA CYS A 190 -4.08 -1.35 28.08
C CYS A 190 -4.66 -2.79 28.10
N GLN A 191 -4.49 -3.53 29.20
CA GLN A 191 -4.75 -4.98 29.31
C GLN A 191 -3.96 -5.83 28.29
N LEU A 192 -2.80 -5.37 27.86
CA LEU A 192 -1.91 -6.08 26.94
C LEU A 192 -0.89 -6.92 27.72
N VAL A 193 -0.51 -8.07 27.17
CA VAL A 193 0.63 -8.87 27.63
C VAL A 193 1.92 -8.21 27.17
N PHE A 194 2.00 -7.82 25.90
CA PHE A 194 3.18 -7.20 25.33
C PHE A 194 3.48 -5.83 25.94
N SER A 195 4.77 -5.54 26.13
CA SER A 195 5.25 -4.29 26.71
C SER A 195 5.12 -3.09 25.76
N VAL A 196 4.14 -2.21 25.96
CA VAL A 196 3.95 -0.98 25.19
C VAL A 196 5.19 -0.09 25.24
N GLY A 197 5.91 -0.09 26.38
CA GLY A 197 7.16 0.65 26.54
C GLY A 197 8.29 0.12 25.66
N ARG A 198 8.44 -1.21 25.53
CA ARG A 198 9.43 -1.82 24.63
C ARG A 198 9.09 -1.59 23.17
N PHE A 199 7.81 -1.67 22.82
CA PHE A 199 7.36 -1.28 21.48
C PHE A 199 7.67 0.19 21.19
N PHE A 200 7.35 1.11 22.09
CA PHE A 200 7.68 2.53 21.92
C PHE A 200 9.18 2.74 21.74
N ARG A 201 10.01 2.08 22.56
CA ARG A 201 11.47 2.15 22.44
C ARG A 201 11.96 1.59 21.10
N TRP A 202 11.47 0.43 20.68
CA TRP A 202 11.79 -0.15 19.37
C TRP A 202 11.43 0.80 18.21
N MET A 203 10.28 1.46 18.30
CA MET A 203 9.85 2.45 17.29
C MET A 203 10.83 3.64 17.20
N VAL A 204 11.34 4.11 18.34
CA VAL A 204 12.32 5.21 18.42
C VAL A 204 13.68 4.74 17.89
N ASP A 205 14.17 3.61 18.37
CA ASP A 205 15.49 3.07 18.00
C ASP A 205 15.54 2.72 16.50
N SER A 206 14.43 2.22 15.95
CA SER A 206 14.27 1.94 14.50
C SER A 206 14.01 3.19 13.65
N ARG A 207 13.92 4.38 14.25
CA ARG A 207 13.66 5.67 13.57
C ARG A 207 12.43 5.63 12.65
N LEU A 208 11.32 5.10 13.14
CA LEU A 208 10.07 5.09 12.38
C LEU A 208 9.62 6.50 11.99
N SER A 209 9.80 7.47 12.87
CA SER A 209 9.52 8.88 12.60
C SER A 209 10.28 9.76 13.58
N ASN A 210 10.46 11.03 13.24
CA ASN A 210 11.05 12.04 14.13
C ASN A 210 10.25 12.18 15.43
N ARG A 211 8.92 12.01 15.35
CA ARG A 211 8.02 12.11 16.49
C ARG A 211 7.13 10.88 16.54
N ILE A 212 7.12 10.17 17.67
CA ILE A 212 6.28 8.98 17.87
C ILE A 212 5.27 9.27 18.97
N HIS A 213 3.99 9.12 18.66
CA HIS A 213 2.92 9.27 19.62
C HIS A 213 2.72 7.97 20.42
N GLU A 214 2.40 8.06 21.71
CA GLU A 214 2.23 6.86 22.55
C GLU A 214 1.10 5.93 22.07
N HIS A 215 0.01 6.50 21.55
CA HIS A 215 -1.06 5.72 20.91
C HIS A 215 -0.56 4.85 19.74
N ALA A 216 0.50 5.26 19.03
CA ALA A 216 1.06 4.44 17.96
C ALA A 216 1.68 3.14 18.50
N ALA A 217 2.39 3.23 19.63
CA ALA A 217 2.96 2.07 20.31
C ALA A 217 1.87 1.14 20.88
N ILE A 218 0.78 1.69 21.44
CA ILE A 218 -0.37 0.89 21.89
C ILE A 218 -0.98 0.11 20.71
N TYR A 219 -1.17 0.79 19.57
CA TYR A 219 -1.73 0.17 18.37
C TYR A 219 -0.84 -0.93 17.82
N LEU A 220 0.47 -0.71 17.73
CA LEU A 220 1.41 -1.69 17.21
C LEU A 220 1.51 -2.92 18.12
N ALA A 221 1.58 -2.71 19.44
CA ALA A 221 1.61 -3.80 20.42
C ALA A 221 0.32 -4.63 20.41
N ALA A 222 -0.85 -3.97 20.40
CA ALA A 222 -2.14 -4.65 20.34
C ALA A 222 -2.32 -5.41 19.02
N CYS A 223 -1.87 -4.85 17.90
CA CYS A 223 -1.93 -5.49 16.59
C CYS A 223 -1.09 -6.77 16.56
N LEU A 224 0.16 -6.74 17.00
CA LEU A 224 0.99 -7.95 17.03
C LEU A 224 0.51 -8.99 18.03
N GLN A 225 0.00 -8.56 19.20
CA GLN A 225 -0.61 -9.51 20.13
C GLN A 225 -1.82 -10.21 19.53
N ASN A 226 -2.71 -9.46 18.85
CA ASN A 226 -3.88 -10.03 18.20
C ASN A 226 -3.50 -11.00 17.08
N ILE A 227 -2.46 -10.72 16.29
CA ILE A 227 -1.98 -11.64 15.25
C ILE A 227 -1.47 -12.95 15.88
N LEU A 228 -0.74 -12.86 17.00
CA LEU A 228 -0.28 -14.05 17.72
C LEU A 228 -1.46 -14.87 18.27
N GLU A 229 -2.47 -14.21 18.83
CA GLU A 229 -3.70 -14.85 19.31
C GLU A 229 -4.45 -15.55 18.16
N GLU A 230 -4.64 -14.89 17.01
CA GLU A 230 -5.32 -15.46 15.83
C GLU A 230 -4.59 -16.67 15.25
N VAL A 231 -3.25 -16.62 15.14
CA VAL A 231 -2.43 -17.75 14.67
C VAL A 231 -2.59 -18.95 15.61
N HIS A 232 -2.55 -18.72 16.91
CA HIS A 232 -2.69 -19.79 17.90
C HIS A 232 -4.10 -20.38 17.92
N LEU A 233 -5.14 -19.55 17.87
CA LEU A 233 -6.53 -20.02 17.80
C LEU A 233 -6.78 -20.86 16.54
N LYS A 234 -6.29 -20.43 15.37
CA LYS A 234 -6.37 -21.22 14.13
C LYS A 234 -5.62 -22.55 14.22
N LEU A 235 -4.45 -22.56 14.86
CA LEU A 235 -3.71 -23.78 15.11
C LEU A 235 -4.53 -24.74 15.97
N LEU A 236 -5.11 -24.26 17.08
CA LEU A 236 -5.96 -25.08 17.95
C LEU A 236 -7.20 -25.60 17.21
N ASP A 237 -7.92 -24.75 16.48
CA ASP A 237 -9.10 -25.18 15.70
C ASP A 237 -8.74 -26.29 14.70
N SER A 238 -7.59 -26.17 14.01
CA SER A 238 -7.09 -27.18 13.08
C SER A 238 -6.73 -28.51 13.75
N LEU A 239 -6.37 -28.49 15.04
CA LEU A 239 -6.09 -29.71 15.80
C LEU A 239 -7.40 -30.38 16.26
N HIS A 240 -8.35 -29.60 16.77
CA HIS A 240 -9.65 -30.10 17.20
C HIS A 240 -10.43 -30.75 16.06
N SER A 241 -10.43 -30.14 14.87
CA SER A 241 -11.10 -30.70 13.69
C SER A 241 -10.52 -32.04 13.22
N ARG A 242 -9.27 -32.33 13.59
CA ARG A 242 -8.56 -33.58 13.22
C ARG A 242 -8.85 -34.73 14.20
N GLY A 243 -9.57 -34.48 15.30
CA GLY A 243 -10.03 -35.49 16.25
C GLY A 243 -8.93 -36.29 16.96
N LYS A 244 -7.70 -35.75 17.01
CA LYS A 244 -6.52 -36.42 17.59
C LYS A 244 -6.01 -35.67 18.83
N GLU A 245 -5.31 -36.40 19.71
CA GLU A 245 -4.43 -35.81 20.72
C GLU A 245 -3.51 -34.76 20.07
N PRO A 246 -3.06 -33.71 20.81
CA PRO A 246 -2.13 -32.73 20.26
C PRO A 246 -0.96 -33.48 19.61
N PRO A 247 -0.63 -33.18 18.35
CA PRO A 247 0.37 -33.93 17.62
C PRO A 247 1.68 -33.93 18.40
N GLU A 248 2.40 -35.06 18.37
CA GLU A 248 3.75 -35.17 18.96
C GLU A 248 4.69 -34.06 18.47
N ASP A 249 4.35 -33.40 17.35
CA ASP A 249 5.08 -32.30 16.73
C ASP A 249 4.14 -31.13 16.37
N MET A 250 3.96 -30.21 17.32
CA MET A 250 3.20 -28.96 17.13
C MET A 250 3.77 -28.05 16.04
N ASP A 251 5.08 -28.15 15.78
CA ASP A 251 5.75 -27.32 14.77
C ASP A 251 5.30 -27.71 13.36
N LYS A 252 5.18 -29.01 13.07
CA LYS A 252 4.65 -29.51 11.80
C LYS A 252 3.20 -29.11 11.58
N ALA A 253 2.39 -29.13 12.66
CA ALA A 253 1.00 -28.71 12.58
C ALA A 253 0.88 -27.21 12.26
N LEU A 254 1.73 -26.38 12.87
CA LEU A 254 1.83 -24.95 12.55
C LEU A 254 2.20 -24.74 11.07
N GLU A 255 3.24 -25.39 10.58
CA GLU A 255 3.67 -25.25 9.17
C GLU A 255 2.60 -25.71 8.19
N GLN A 256 1.92 -26.83 8.47
CA GLN A 256 0.83 -27.32 7.64
C GLN A 256 -0.34 -26.31 7.61
N MET A 257 -0.78 -25.81 8.77
CA MET A 257 -1.86 -24.82 8.87
C MET A 257 -1.49 -23.52 8.12
N LEU A 258 -0.27 -23.00 8.33
CA LEU A 258 0.21 -21.82 7.64
C LEU A 258 0.32 -22.03 6.14
N SER A 259 0.69 -23.22 5.66
CA SER A 259 0.79 -23.50 4.22
C SER A 259 -0.56 -23.43 3.51
N THR A 260 -1.64 -23.76 4.21
CA THR A 260 -3.01 -23.76 3.69
C THR A 260 -3.72 -22.41 3.82
N ASP A 261 -3.29 -21.57 4.77
CA ASP A 261 -3.96 -20.30 5.07
C ASP A 261 -3.44 -19.16 4.17
N PRO A 262 -4.27 -18.63 3.25
CA PRO A 262 -3.85 -17.59 2.31
C PRO A 262 -3.66 -16.21 2.95
N ASP A 263 -4.25 -15.95 4.13
CA ASP A 263 -4.12 -14.67 4.84
C ASP A 263 -2.80 -14.60 5.62
N LEU A 264 -2.32 -15.75 6.12
CA LEU A 264 -1.13 -15.84 6.98
C LEU A 264 0.13 -16.26 6.23
N TRP A 265 0.03 -17.14 5.23
CA TRP A 265 1.20 -17.73 4.58
C TRP A 265 2.15 -16.68 4.04
N GLY A 266 1.63 -15.79 3.21
CA GLY A 266 2.41 -14.77 2.51
C GLY A 266 2.97 -13.69 3.43
N LEU A 267 2.23 -13.35 4.50
CA LEU A 267 2.64 -12.41 5.55
C LEU A 267 3.94 -12.86 6.23
N PHE A 268 4.06 -14.17 6.47
CA PHE A 268 5.20 -14.77 7.16
C PHE A 268 6.36 -15.14 6.25
N GLN A 269 6.29 -14.88 4.94
CA GLN A 269 7.41 -15.15 4.05
C GLN A 269 8.61 -14.23 4.32
N PRO A 270 9.85 -14.70 4.11
CA PRO A 270 11.06 -13.91 4.39
C PRO A 270 11.37 -12.85 3.33
N HIS A 271 10.58 -12.75 2.26
CA HIS A 271 10.83 -11.83 1.15
C HIS A 271 10.36 -10.40 1.46
N GLU A 272 11.04 -9.41 0.89
CA GLU A 272 10.70 -7.99 1.08
C GLU A 272 9.31 -7.65 0.54
N HIS A 273 9.00 -8.11 -0.68
CA HIS A 273 7.66 -7.99 -1.24
C HIS A 273 6.66 -8.79 -0.40
N LEU A 274 5.43 -8.29 -0.32
CA LEU A 274 4.33 -8.95 0.34
C LEU A 274 3.69 -9.92 -0.65
N ILE A 275 3.77 -11.20 -0.33
CA ILE A 275 3.00 -12.22 -1.02
C ILE A 275 1.61 -12.20 -0.39
N CYS A 276 0.55 -11.99 -1.17
CA CYS A 276 -0.81 -11.91 -0.66
C CYS A 276 -1.81 -12.52 -1.65
N GLY A 277 -2.96 -12.96 -1.13
CA GLY A 277 -4.03 -13.56 -1.92
C GLY A 277 -3.66 -14.93 -2.50
N ARG A 278 -2.72 -15.67 -1.89
CA ARG A 278 -2.30 -17.01 -2.31
C ARG A 278 -1.85 -17.86 -1.13
N ASN A 279 -2.00 -19.18 -1.27
CA ASN A 279 -1.45 -20.16 -0.34
C ASN A 279 -0.05 -20.66 -0.78
N ALA A 280 0.56 -21.56 -0.01
CA ALA A 280 1.89 -22.12 -0.31
C ALA A 280 1.97 -22.88 -1.63
N TYR A 281 0.82 -23.35 -2.13
CA TYR A 281 0.69 -24.08 -3.38
C TYR A 281 0.50 -23.16 -4.59
N GLY A 282 0.54 -21.84 -4.39
CA GLY A 282 0.42 -20.85 -5.45
C GLY A 282 -1.01 -20.57 -5.91
N VAL A 283 -2.02 -21.16 -5.25
CA VAL A 283 -3.44 -21.01 -5.62
C VAL A 283 -3.95 -19.63 -5.21
N PRO A 284 -4.46 -18.80 -6.14
CA PRO A 284 -5.12 -17.54 -5.83
C PRO A 284 -6.33 -17.76 -4.93
N CYS A 285 -6.40 -17.00 -3.85
CA CYS A 285 -7.43 -17.11 -2.83
C CYS A 285 -8.02 -15.74 -2.55
N LEU A 286 -9.35 -15.66 -2.53
CA LEU A 286 -10.03 -14.48 -2.05
C LEU A 286 -9.92 -14.41 -0.53
N PRO A 287 -9.78 -13.21 0.03
CA PRO A 287 -9.92 -13.03 1.45
C PRO A 287 -11.27 -13.59 1.95
N ILE A 288 -11.26 -14.20 3.14
CA ILE A 288 -12.39 -14.99 3.69
C ILE A 288 -13.73 -14.24 3.68
N TYR A 289 -13.72 -12.93 3.88
CA TYR A 289 -14.94 -12.10 3.91
C TYR A 289 -15.50 -11.73 2.53
N LEU A 290 -14.71 -11.90 1.47
CA LEU A 290 -15.18 -11.83 0.08
C LEU A 290 -15.61 -13.20 -0.44
N SER A 291 -15.18 -14.29 0.21
CA SER A 291 -15.64 -15.64 -0.10
C SER A 291 -17.00 -15.89 0.55
N LEU A 292 -18.04 -15.75 -0.27
CA LEU A 292 -19.45 -15.82 0.16
C LEU A 292 -19.89 -17.23 0.60
N TYR A 293 -19.01 -18.22 0.45
CA TYR A 293 -19.24 -19.62 0.79
C TYR A 293 -18.83 -19.98 2.22
N THR A 294 -18.23 -19.06 2.98
CA THR A 294 -17.79 -19.36 4.34
C THR A 294 -19.00 -19.45 5.28
N GLU A 295 -19.26 -20.65 5.80
CA GLU A 295 -20.43 -21.04 6.63
C GLU A 295 -20.69 -20.15 7.88
N ARG A 296 -19.73 -19.32 8.30
CA ARG A 296 -19.88 -18.39 9.44
C ARG A 296 -20.96 -17.31 9.25
N PHE A 297 -21.55 -17.18 8.05
CA PHE A 297 -22.57 -16.17 7.72
C PHE A 297 -23.95 -16.74 7.35
N GLN A 298 -24.26 -18.00 7.69
CA GLN A 298 -25.57 -18.61 7.38
C GLN A 298 -26.79 -17.85 7.97
N SER A 299 -26.62 -16.95 8.94
CA SER A 299 -27.73 -16.09 9.41
C SER A 299 -28.07 -14.93 8.45
N VAL A 300 -27.31 -14.76 7.36
CA VAL A 300 -27.35 -13.59 6.45
C VAL A 300 -27.92 -13.95 5.05
N GLU A 301 -28.38 -15.19 4.87
CA GLU A 301 -28.98 -15.67 3.60
C GLU A 301 -30.13 -14.80 3.08
N SER A 302 -30.84 -14.06 3.94
CA SER A 302 -32.01 -13.27 3.55
C SER A 302 -31.68 -11.97 2.81
N ILE A 303 -30.47 -11.41 2.96
CA ILE A 303 -30.10 -10.10 2.36
C ILE A 303 -29.33 -10.29 1.05
N HIS A 304 -28.46 -11.29 0.96
CA HIS A 304 -27.66 -11.55 -0.25
C HIS A 304 -28.49 -12.08 -1.43
N ARG A 305 -29.57 -12.83 -1.19
CA ARG A 305 -30.49 -13.32 -2.25
C ARG A 305 -31.30 -12.21 -2.94
N GLN A 306 -31.34 -10.99 -2.39
CA GLN A 306 -32.20 -9.92 -2.91
C GLN A 306 -31.55 -9.00 -3.96
N LEU A 307 -30.23 -9.10 -4.21
CA LEU A 307 -29.52 -8.10 -5.04
C LEU A 307 -28.69 -8.69 -6.19
N TYR A 308 -28.19 -9.92 -6.09
CA TYR A 308 -27.40 -10.57 -7.14
C TYR A 308 -27.76 -12.04 -7.24
N ASN A 309 -27.71 -12.58 -8.46
CA ASN A 309 -27.79 -14.02 -8.63
C ASN A 309 -26.50 -14.67 -8.12
N HIS A 310 -26.59 -15.90 -7.62
CA HIS A 310 -25.42 -16.66 -7.17
C HIS A 310 -24.34 -16.80 -8.28
N SER A 311 -24.75 -16.80 -9.54
CA SER A 311 -23.84 -16.79 -10.70
C SER A 311 -23.00 -15.52 -10.77
N ASP A 312 -23.61 -14.36 -10.55
CA ASP A 312 -22.96 -13.05 -10.75
C ASP A 312 -21.90 -12.82 -9.67
N LEU A 313 -22.18 -13.29 -8.45
CA LEU A 313 -21.24 -13.25 -7.34
C LEU A 313 -20.04 -14.16 -7.58
N ARG A 314 -20.27 -15.39 -8.08
CA ARG A 314 -19.19 -16.32 -8.42
C ARG A 314 -18.33 -15.80 -9.56
N ASN A 315 -18.94 -15.18 -10.57
CA ASN A 315 -18.21 -14.55 -11.68
C ASN A 315 -17.36 -13.38 -11.18
N LEU A 316 -17.87 -12.56 -10.26
CA LEU A 316 -17.10 -11.48 -9.65
C LEU A 316 -15.94 -12.02 -8.80
N GLU A 317 -16.18 -13.05 -7.99
CA GLU A 317 -15.13 -13.71 -7.21
C GLU A 317 -13.99 -14.20 -8.12
N GLN A 318 -14.34 -14.84 -9.25
CA GLN A 318 -13.37 -15.27 -10.25
C GLN A 318 -12.64 -14.10 -10.91
N ALA A 319 -13.36 -13.03 -11.26
CA ALA A 319 -12.77 -11.83 -11.85
C ALA A 319 -11.77 -11.15 -10.88
N LEU A 320 -12.10 -11.09 -9.59
CA LEU A 320 -11.22 -10.55 -8.55
C LEU A 320 -9.93 -11.36 -8.32
N LEU A 321 -9.92 -12.62 -8.75
CA LEU A 321 -8.74 -13.49 -8.73
C LEU A 321 -7.88 -13.38 -9.99
N ALA A 322 -8.30 -12.59 -10.99
CA ALA A 322 -7.52 -12.37 -12.20
C ALA A 322 -6.14 -11.79 -11.85
N THR A 323 -5.10 -12.41 -12.38
CA THR A 323 -3.69 -11.99 -12.22
C THR A 323 -3.15 -11.32 -13.48
N CYS A 324 -3.90 -11.42 -14.58
CA CYS A 324 -3.56 -10.99 -15.91
C CYS A 324 -4.79 -10.35 -16.57
N VAL A 325 -4.60 -9.36 -17.44
CA VAL A 325 -5.69 -8.78 -18.25
C VAL A 325 -5.22 -8.57 -19.69
N GLY A 326 -6.14 -8.74 -20.65
CA GLY A 326 -5.85 -8.61 -22.08
C GLY A 326 -5.94 -7.19 -22.61
N THR A 327 -6.93 -6.43 -22.15
CA THR A 327 -7.15 -5.05 -22.62
C THR A 327 -7.41 -4.08 -21.47
N ILE A 328 -7.16 -2.79 -21.71
CA ILE A 328 -7.48 -1.75 -20.72
C ILE A 328 -8.99 -1.61 -20.48
N ALA A 329 -9.81 -1.89 -21.49
CA ALA A 329 -11.27 -1.87 -21.37
C ALA A 329 -11.75 -2.96 -20.40
N GLU A 330 -11.26 -4.18 -20.56
CA GLU A 330 -11.53 -5.31 -19.65
C GLU A 330 -11.12 -4.98 -18.21
N LEU A 331 -9.93 -4.39 -18.01
CA LEU A 331 -9.47 -3.97 -16.68
C LEU A 331 -10.37 -2.89 -16.08
N SER A 332 -10.77 -1.90 -16.89
CA SER A 332 -11.65 -0.81 -16.47
C SER A 332 -13.02 -1.34 -16.05
N ASP A 333 -13.58 -2.29 -16.79
CA ASP A 333 -14.87 -2.91 -16.49
C ASP A 333 -14.79 -3.75 -15.20
N LEU A 334 -13.72 -4.54 -15.05
CA LEU A 334 -13.47 -5.32 -13.84
C LEU A 334 -13.40 -4.42 -12.60
N ILE A 335 -12.59 -3.36 -12.65
CA ILE A 335 -12.45 -2.43 -11.53
C ILE A 335 -13.77 -1.72 -11.24
N SER A 336 -14.51 -1.31 -12.27
CA SER A 336 -15.82 -0.67 -12.11
C SER A 336 -16.82 -1.59 -11.43
N GLN A 337 -16.87 -2.87 -11.83
CA GLN A 337 -17.72 -3.88 -11.22
C GLN A 337 -17.32 -4.16 -9.76
N ALA A 338 -16.02 -4.28 -9.49
CA ALA A 338 -15.50 -4.45 -8.14
C ALA A 338 -15.85 -3.25 -7.24
N MET A 339 -15.66 -2.01 -7.71
CA MET A 339 -15.97 -0.79 -6.96
C MET A 339 -17.47 -0.70 -6.65
N TYR A 340 -18.33 -1.00 -7.62
CA TYR A 340 -19.77 -1.03 -7.44
C TYR A 340 -20.19 -2.07 -6.40
N TYR A 341 -19.64 -3.28 -6.49
CA TYR A 341 -19.92 -4.35 -5.53
C TYR A 341 -19.51 -3.97 -4.11
N PHE A 342 -18.28 -3.48 -3.95
CA PHE A 342 -17.76 -3.06 -2.67
C PHE A 342 -18.55 -1.93 -2.03
N GLN A 343 -19.04 -0.98 -2.82
CA GLN A 343 -19.92 0.08 -2.34
C GLN A 343 -21.23 -0.47 -1.78
N GLN A 344 -21.88 -1.39 -2.50
CA GLN A 344 -23.14 -2.00 -2.06
C GLN A 344 -22.96 -2.83 -0.78
N PHE A 345 -21.83 -3.53 -0.68
CA PHE A 345 -21.48 -4.27 0.54
C PHE A 345 -21.19 -3.30 1.71
N GLY A 346 -20.46 -2.21 1.48
CA GLY A 346 -20.13 -1.23 2.53
C GLY A 346 -21.34 -0.46 3.08
N ALA A 347 -22.30 -0.10 2.23
CA ALA A 347 -23.45 0.75 2.61
C ALA A 347 -24.50 0.06 3.50
N LYS A 348 -24.60 -1.28 3.48
CA LYS A 348 -25.69 -2.03 4.15
C LYS A 348 -25.30 -2.70 5.47
N TYR A 349 -24.00 -2.75 5.81
CA TYR A 349 -23.50 -3.33 7.06
C TYR A 349 -23.16 -2.27 8.13
N HIS A 350 -24.10 -1.35 8.42
CA HIS A 350 -23.95 -0.40 9.53
C HIS A 350 -24.08 -1.02 10.94
N GLY A 351 -24.30 -2.34 11.05
CA GLY A 351 -24.52 -3.04 12.32
C GLY A 351 -23.48 -4.12 12.63
N LYS A 352 -22.75 -3.92 13.73
CA LYS A 352 -21.86 -4.88 14.43
C LYS A 352 -20.65 -5.43 13.63
N GLY A 353 -19.49 -4.82 13.88
CA GLY A 353 -18.18 -5.48 13.80
C GLY A 353 -17.48 -5.49 12.44
N PHE A 354 -18.22 -5.46 11.32
CA PHE A 354 -17.62 -5.52 9.99
C PHE A 354 -17.86 -4.23 9.21
N GLN A 355 -16.85 -3.37 9.11
CA GLN A 355 -16.91 -2.13 8.34
C GLN A 355 -15.83 -2.17 7.26
N LEU A 356 -16.21 -2.54 6.04
CA LEU A 356 -15.34 -2.39 4.88
C LEU A 356 -14.88 -0.92 4.73
N HIS A 357 -13.69 -0.70 4.15
CA HIS A 357 -13.02 0.56 3.77
C HIS A 357 -13.83 1.54 2.87
N PHE A 358 -15.15 1.39 2.76
CA PHE A 358 -16.04 2.18 1.89
C PHE A 358 -16.93 3.16 2.66
N LYS A 359 -16.45 3.68 3.80
CA LYS A 359 -17.23 4.59 4.66
C LYS A 359 -17.58 5.93 4.02
N LYS A 360 -16.84 6.37 3.00
CA LYS A 360 -16.86 7.74 2.47
C LYS A 360 -17.45 7.90 1.06
N GLY A 361 -17.81 6.79 0.38
CA GLY A 361 -18.36 6.82 -0.98
C GLY A 361 -17.63 5.89 -1.96
N PRO A 362 -18.04 5.86 -3.24
CA PRO A 362 -17.37 5.06 -4.27
C PRO A 362 -15.96 5.60 -4.54
N TYR A 363 -14.96 4.71 -4.61
CA TYR A 363 -13.63 5.09 -5.08
C TYR A 363 -13.64 5.17 -6.60
N SER A 364 -13.01 6.22 -7.13
CA SER A 364 -12.76 6.37 -8.57
C SER A 364 -11.27 6.19 -8.85
N TRP A 365 -10.95 5.65 -10.03
CA TRP A 365 -9.57 5.43 -10.45
C TRP A 365 -9.18 6.46 -11.50
N GLU A 366 -8.02 7.09 -11.32
CA GLU A 366 -7.48 7.99 -12.34
C GLU A 366 -7.06 7.19 -13.59
N PRO A 367 -7.21 7.74 -14.80
CA PRO A 367 -6.78 7.06 -16.02
C PRO A 367 -5.33 6.59 -15.95
N GLU A 368 -4.42 7.40 -15.42
CA GLU A 368 -3.01 7.08 -15.27
C GLU A 368 -2.78 5.90 -14.31
N ALA A 369 -3.61 5.77 -13.27
CA ALA A 369 -3.59 4.62 -12.38
C ALA A 369 -4.10 3.35 -13.10
N LEU A 370 -5.16 3.46 -13.90
CA LEU A 370 -5.67 2.33 -14.71
C LEU A 370 -4.65 1.86 -15.75
N HIS A 371 -4.02 2.79 -16.47
CA HIS A 371 -2.98 2.46 -17.45
C HIS A 371 -1.75 1.86 -16.78
N GLY A 372 -1.34 2.38 -15.62
CA GLY A 372 -0.25 1.81 -14.84
C GLY A 372 -0.56 0.39 -14.35
N LEU A 373 -1.79 0.14 -13.89
CA LEU A 373 -2.18 -1.19 -13.42
C LEU A 373 -2.25 -2.18 -14.58
N TYR A 374 -2.78 -1.73 -15.72
CA TYR A 374 -2.71 -2.48 -16.97
C TYR A 374 -1.27 -2.82 -17.31
N TYR A 375 -0.34 -1.87 -17.24
CA TYR A 375 1.08 -2.14 -17.47
C TYR A 375 1.64 -3.27 -16.57
N TYR A 376 1.28 -3.31 -15.29
CA TYR A 376 1.74 -4.38 -14.37
C TYR A 376 1.04 -5.72 -14.59
N MET A 377 -0.23 -5.73 -15.02
CA MET A 377 -1.04 -6.93 -15.18
C MET A 377 -1.06 -7.48 -16.62
N HIS A 378 -0.63 -6.69 -17.59
CA HIS A 378 -0.76 -7.03 -19.01
C HIS A 378 0.01 -8.29 -19.37
N CYS A 379 -0.65 -9.20 -20.10
CA CYS A 379 -0.06 -10.40 -20.70
C CYS A 379 0.27 -10.12 -22.18
N PRO A 380 1.54 -10.01 -22.58
CA PRO A 380 1.90 -9.91 -23.99
C PRO A 380 1.44 -11.13 -24.79
N HIS A 381 1.30 -12.29 -24.13
CA HIS A 381 0.83 -13.53 -24.74
C HIS A 381 -0.62 -13.45 -25.24
N LEU A 382 -1.47 -12.59 -24.66
CA LEU A 382 -2.87 -12.40 -25.10
C LEU A 382 -2.97 -11.61 -26.41
N GLU A 383 -1.99 -10.76 -26.74
CA GLU A 383 -2.01 -9.96 -27.97
C GLU A 383 -1.85 -10.80 -29.24
N TRP A 384 -1.24 -12.00 -29.11
CA TRP A 384 -0.96 -12.92 -30.22
C TRP A 384 -2.11 -13.89 -30.52
N GLU A 385 -3.21 -13.82 -29.76
CA GLU A 385 -4.42 -14.60 -30.06
C GLU A 385 -5.24 -14.00 -31.21
N ASN A 386 -4.90 -12.79 -31.67
CA ASN A 386 -5.48 -12.20 -32.87
C ASN A 386 -4.87 -12.84 -34.14
N PRO A 387 -5.63 -13.64 -34.91
CA PRO A 387 -5.12 -14.34 -36.09
C PRO A 387 -4.71 -13.40 -37.25
N ASP A 388 -5.08 -12.12 -37.18
CA ASP A 388 -4.85 -11.12 -38.24
C ASP A 388 -3.53 -10.35 -38.13
N ASN A 389 -2.76 -10.51 -37.04
CA ASN A 389 -1.50 -9.79 -36.84
C ASN A 389 -0.27 -10.68 -37.12
N GLU A 390 0.47 -10.40 -38.18
CA GLU A 390 1.78 -11.02 -38.40
C GLU A 390 2.75 -10.64 -37.27
N PRO A 391 3.48 -11.61 -36.68
CA PRO A 391 4.41 -11.30 -35.62
C PRO A 391 5.59 -10.44 -36.13
N PRO A 392 5.99 -9.39 -35.40
CA PRO A 392 7.11 -8.55 -35.76
C PRO A 392 8.39 -9.40 -35.83
N ARG A 393 9.20 -9.15 -36.86
CA ARG A 393 10.45 -9.89 -37.16
C ARG A 393 11.50 -9.79 -36.05
N VAL A 394 11.43 -8.76 -35.22
CA VAL A 394 12.27 -8.56 -34.03
C VAL A 394 11.33 -8.30 -32.86
N LYS A 395 11.31 -9.22 -31.88
CA LYS A 395 10.61 -9.01 -30.61
C LYS A 395 11.52 -8.21 -29.69
N LEU A 396 11.20 -6.92 -29.51
CA LEU A 396 11.76 -6.11 -28.41
C LEU A 396 11.02 -6.39 -27.08
N GLY A 397 10.11 -7.37 -27.06
CA GLY A 397 9.30 -7.70 -25.91
C GLY A 397 10.17 -8.12 -24.73
N SER A 398 9.95 -7.48 -23.59
CA SER A 398 10.48 -7.91 -22.31
C SER A 398 9.84 -9.23 -21.91
N GLU A 399 10.66 -10.26 -21.63
CA GLU A 399 10.21 -11.39 -20.81
C GLU A 399 9.65 -10.84 -19.49
N ARG A 400 8.58 -11.47 -18.98
CA ARG A 400 7.96 -11.03 -17.73
C ARG A 400 8.99 -11.16 -16.60
N PRO A 401 9.27 -10.08 -15.86
CA PRO A 401 10.19 -10.15 -14.72
C PRO A 401 9.58 -10.89 -13.51
N TYR A 402 8.27 -11.15 -13.51
CA TYR A 402 7.55 -11.74 -12.38
C TYR A 402 6.81 -13.01 -12.82
N GLU A 403 7.17 -14.15 -12.24
CA GLU A 403 6.47 -15.43 -12.48
C GLU A 403 5.13 -15.51 -11.73
N ILE A 404 5.03 -14.83 -10.58
CA ILE A 404 3.87 -14.86 -9.70
C ILE A 404 3.31 -13.44 -9.53
N LEU A 405 2.17 -13.17 -10.16
CA LEU A 405 1.45 -11.90 -10.01
C LEU A 405 0.37 -12.00 -8.92
N PRO A 406 0.19 -10.95 -8.09
CA PRO A 406 -0.92 -10.89 -7.14
C PRO A 406 -2.25 -10.73 -7.89
N PRO A 407 -3.35 -11.29 -7.36
CA PRO A 407 -4.67 -11.10 -7.96
C PRO A 407 -5.11 -9.64 -7.86
N VAL A 408 -5.98 -9.19 -8.77
CA VAL A 408 -6.44 -7.80 -8.87
C VAL A 408 -7.08 -7.29 -7.58
N VAL A 409 -7.72 -8.16 -6.79
CA VAL A 409 -8.24 -7.80 -5.47
C VAL A 409 -7.19 -7.25 -4.51
N GLU A 410 -5.95 -7.74 -4.59
CA GLU A 410 -4.85 -7.27 -3.73
C GLU A 410 -4.32 -5.92 -4.19
N TRP A 411 -4.25 -5.69 -5.50
CA TRP A 411 -3.98 -4.36 -6.05
C TRP A 411 -5.02 -3.34 -5.56
N ILE A 412 -6.30 -3.70 -5.66
CA ILE A 412 -7.40 -2.84 -5.22
C ILE A 412 -7.29 -2.57 -3.71
N ARG A 413 -7.08 -3.60 -2.88
CA ARG A 413 -6.95 -3.46 -1.42
C ARG A 413 -5.86 -2.47 -1.05
N VAL A 414 -4.65 -2.65 -1.59
CA VAL A 414 -3.49 -1.81 -1.25
C VAL A 414 -3.67 -0.38 -1.78
N CYS A 415 -4.17 -0.21 -3.01
CA CYS A 415 -4.40 1.13 -3.58
C CYS A 415 -5.48 1.91 -2.80
N ILE A 416 -6.58 1.26 -2.41
CA ILE A 416 -7.63 1.89 -1.59
C ILE A 416 -7.09 2.25 -0.21
N ALA A 417 -6.29 1.38 0.42
CA ALA A 417 -5.69 1.68 1.72
C ALA A 417 -4.76 2.92 1.66
N GLN A 418 -4.03 3.12 0.56
CA GLN A 418 -3.25 4.34 0.31
C GLN A 418 -4.16 5.57 0.14
N ALA A 419 -5.19 5.47 -0.71
CA ALA A 419 -6.16 6.55 -0.93
C ALA A 419 -6.89 6.95 0.37
N GLU A 420 -7.27 5.98 1.21
CA GLU A 420 -7.88 6.21 2.51
C GLU A 420 -6.98 6.98 3.47
N HIS A 421 -5.69 6.64 3.50
CA HIS A 421 -4.70 7.28 4.38
C HIS A 421 -4.61 8.77 4.08
N ARG A 422 -4.58 9.14 2.79
CA ARG A 422 -4.61 10.53 2.32
C ARG A 422 -6.02 11.15 2.30
N HIS A 423 -7.02 10.45 2.83
CA HIS A 423 -8.43 10.84 2.87
C HIS A 423 -9.05 11.20 1.52
N SER A 424 -8.57 10.58 0.45
CA SER A 424 -9.09 10.75 -0.90
C SER A 424 -10.04 9.63 -1.30
N LEU A 425 -11.00 9.96 -2.17
CA LEU A 425 -11.87 9.01 -2.85
C LEU A 425 -11.40 8.67 -4.26
N THR A 426 -10.23 9.20 -4.67
CA THR A 426 -9.59 8.88 -5.95
C THR A 426 -8.35 8.03 -5.70
N VAL A 427 -8.13 6.99 -6.51
CA VAL A 427 -6.88 6.23 -6.57
C VAL A 427 -6.03 6.84 -7.68
N ASP A 428 -4.87 7.38 -7.33
CA ASP A 428 -3.96 8.01 -8.27
C ASP A 428 -2.80 7.06 -8.69
N SER A 429 -2.00 7.50 -9.66
CA SER A 429 -0.86 6.70 -10.15
C SER A 429 0.22 6.46 -9.08
N SER A 430 0.32 7.33 -8.07
CA SER A 430 1.27 7.15 -6.96
C SER A 430 0.77 6.09 -5.99
N ASP A 431 -0.53 6.03 -5.69
CA ASP A 431 -1.14 4.97 -4.88
C ASP A 431 -0.84 3.60 -5.49
N LEU A 432 -0.96 3.50 -6.83
CA LEU A 432 -0.57 2.30 -7.58
C LEU A 432 0.94 2.00 -7.48
N ARG A 433 1.84 2.98 -7.68
CA ARG A 433 3.28 2.72 -7.58
C ARG A 433 3.70 2.27 -6.18
N GLN A 434 3.07 2.80 -5.13
CA GLN A 434 3.28 2.31 -3.77
C GLN A 434 2.78 0.87 -3.60
N ALA A 435 1.65 0.53 -4.22
CA ALA A 435 1.14 -0.85 -4.24
C ALA A 435 2.09 -1.78 -4.99
N ALA A 436 2.59 -1.37 -6.16
CA ALA A 436 3.54 -2.15 -6.94
C ALA A 436 4.83 -2.45 -6.15
N ARG A 437 5.38 -1.45 -5.44
CA ARG A 437 6.53 -1.65 -4.55
C ARG A 437 6.24 -2.66 -3.43
N LEU A 438 5.04 -2.63 -2.86
CA LEU A 438 4.69 -3.56 -1.79
C LEU A 438 4.49 -4.98 -2.33
N LEU A 439 3.88 -5.14 -3.51
CA LEU A 439 3.39 -6.41 -4.01
C LEU A 439 4.35 -7.14 -4.97
N LEU A 440 5.22 -6.41 -5.66
CA LEU A 440 6.10 -6.96 -6.69
C LEU A 440 7.57 -6.94 -6.23
N PRO A 441 8.35 -7.99 -6.53
CA PRO A 441 9.77 -8.00 -6.21
C PRO A 441 10.55 -7.01 -7.07
N GLY A 442 11.53 -6.31 -6.49
CA GLY A 442 12.44 -5.44 -7.23
C GLY A 442 11.84 -4.12 -7.76
N VAL A 443 10.55 -3.87 -7.53
CA VAL A 443 9.92 -2.58 -7.80
C VAL A 443 10.18 -1.65 -6.62
N ASP A 444 10.82 -0.52 -6.88
CA ASP A 444 10.97 0.54 -5.88
C ASP A 444 10.18 1.79 -6.27
N CYS A 445 9.74 2.53 -5.27
CA CYS A 445 9.04 3.79 -5.40
C CYS A 445 9.42 4.69 -4.24
N GLU A 446 9.71 5.97 -4.51
CA GLU A 446 9.93 6.95 -3.44
C GLU A 446 8.67 7.07 -2.55
N PRO A 447 8.79 7.22 -1.22
CA PRO A 447 7.64 7.50 -0.37
C PRO A 447 6.94 8.79 -0.82
N ARG A 448 5.61 8.83 -0.75
CA ARG A 448 4.85 10.04 -1.06
C ARG A 448 5.24 11.14 -0.07
N GLN A 449 5.78 12.24 -0.58
CA GLN A 449 6.09 13.45 0.19
C GLN A 449 4.86 14.34 0.35
N LEU A 450 4.88 15.24 1.33
CA LEU A 450 3.88 16.30 1.46
C LEU A 450 4.08 17.33 0.34
N ARG A 451 3.47 17.09 -0.81
CA ARG A 451 3.49 17.97 -1.98
C ARG A 451 2.09 18.24 -2.47
N ILE A 452 1.95 19.29 -3.28
CA ILE A 452 0.71 19.60 -3.99
C ILE A 452 0.52 18.51 -5.05
N ASN A 453 -0.45 17.64 -4.81
CA ASN A 453 -0.86 16.63 -5.78
C ASN A 453 -1.99 17.21 -6.63
N SER A 454 -1.76 17.37 -7.93
CA SER A 454 -2.78 17.81 -8.87
C SER A 454 -3.71 16.65 -9.22
N THR A 455 -4.75 16.43 -8.43
CA THR A 455 -5.80 15.47 -8.73
C THR A 455 -6.76 16.08 -9.77
N LEU A 456 -6.52 15.80 -11.06
CA LEU A 456 -7.38 16.28 -12.15
C LEU A 456 -8.75 15.61 -12.12
N CYS A 457 -8.85 14.40 -11.57
CA CYS A 457 -10.07 13.58 -11.63
C CYS A 457 -11.23 14.13 -10.76
N THR A 458 -10.94 14.96 -9.75
CA THR A 458 -11.99 15.62 -8.94
C THR A 458 -12.83 16.60 -9.75
N THR A 459 -12.33 17.05 -10.92
CA THR A 459 -13.05 17.99 -11.79
C THR A 459 -14.15 17.36 -12.64
N ARG A 460 -14.17 16.02 -12.80
CA ARG A 460 -15.16 15.32 -13.65
C ARG A 460 -16.59 15.42 -13.15
N GLY A 461 -16.78 15.61 -11.84
CA GLY A 461 -18.09 15.77 -11.21
C GLY A 461 -18.50 17.23 -10.97
N LEU A 462 -17.69 18.20 -11.40
CA LEU A 462 -17.93 19.63 -11.17
C LEU A 462 -18.55 20.29 -12.42
N ASP A 463 -19.28 21.38 -12.20
CA ASP A 463 -19.70 22.26 -13.29
C ASP A 463 -18.48 22.84 -14.03
N ALA A 464 -18.61 23.14 -15.32
CA ALA A 464 -17.51 23.60 -16.16
C ALA A 464 -16.77 24.81 -15.56
N LYS A 465 -17.51 25.77 -15.00
CA LYS A 465 -16.93 26.95 -14.35
C LYS A 465 -16.18 26.61 -13.06
N GLN A 466 -16.69 25.66 -12.28
CA GLN A 466 -16.05 25.20 -11.05
C GLN A 466 -14.80 24.36 -11.35
N ALA A 467 -14.86 23.51 -12.38
CA ALA A 467 -13.72 22.76 -12.88
C ALA A 467 -12.60 23.69 -13.37
N GLU A 468 -12.94 24.71 -14.16
CA GLU A 468 -11.98 25.73 -14.63
C GLU A 468 -11.30 26.46 -13.46
N LEU A 469 -12.06 26.90 -12.46
CA LEU A 469 -11.50 27.55 -11.28
C LEU A 469 -10.55 26.62 -10.51
N LYS A 470 -10.94 25.36 -10.32
CA LYS A 470 -10.11 24.38 -9.60
C LYS A 470 -8.82 24.05 -10.36
N LEU A 471 -8.89 23.96 -11.70
CA LEU A 471 -7.72 23.77 -12.54
C LEU A 471 -6.76 24.96 -12.46
N ARG A 472 -7.27 26.20 -12.48
CA ARG A 472 -6.45 27.40 -12.27
C ARG A 472 -5.77 27.39 -10.90
N GLN A 473 -6.51 27.08 -9.84
CA GLN A 473 -5.96 26.98 -8.49
C GLN A 473 -4.86 25.92 -8.41
N ASN A 474 -5.09 24.72 -8.97
CA ASN A 474 -4.09 23.66 -9.02
C ASN A 474 -2.83 24.09 -9.75
N LEU A 475 -2.96 24.82 -10.87
CA LEU A 475 -1.82 25.38 -11.59
C LEU A 475 -1.09 26.44 -10.76
N GLY A 476 -1.81 27.36 -10.12
CA GLY A 476 -1.20 28.38 -9.23
C GLY A 476 -0.39 27.74 -8.10
N PHE A 477 -0.93 26.71 -7.46
CA PHE A 477 -0.22 25.92 -6.47
C PHE A 477 1.02 25.21 -7.05
N GLN A 478 0.94 24.61 -8.24
CA GLN A 478 2.10 24.00 -8.91
C GLN A 478 3.20 25.03 -9.24
N MET A 479 2.82 26.24 -9.65
CA MET A 479 3.76 27.33 -9.92
C MET A 479 4.54 27.71 -8.66
N LEU A 480 3.90 27.75 -7.49
CA LEU A 480 4.57 28.03 -6.23
C LEU A 480 5.48 26.88 -5.78
N ASN A 481 5.14 25.64 -6.10
CA ASN A 481 5.93 24.46 -5.74
C ASN A 481 7.11 24.15 -6.67
N CYS A 482 7.23 24.81 -7.82
CA CYS A 482 8.32 24.51 -8.76
C CYS A 482 9.67 25.18 -8.39
N GLY A 483 9.75 25.84 -7.22
CA GLY A 483 10.97 26.48 -6.71
C GLY A 483 11.31 27.82 -7.39
N ARG A 484 10.40 28.34 -8.20
CA ARG A 484 10.54 29.56 -8.99
C ARG A 484 9.83 30.73 -8.30
N THR A 485 10.59 31.59 -7.61
CA THR A 485 10.04 32.73 -6.87
C THR A 485 9.47 33.83 -7.79
N ASP A 486 9.90 33.88 -9.05
CA ASP A 486 9.37 34.80 -10.08
C ASP A 486 7.89 34.54 -10.41
N LEU A 487 7.42 33.32 -10.18
CA LEU A 487 6.06 32.91 -10.51
C LEU A 487 5.01 33.29 -9.46
N VAL A 488 5.43 33.85 -8.32
CA VAL A 488 4.53 34.14 -7.18
C VAL A 488 3.39 35.10 -7.57
N LEU A 489 3.69 36.15 -8.34
CA LEU A 489 2.67 37.10 -8.79
C LEU A 489 1.63 36.44 -9.72
N ALA A 490 2.10 35.69 -10.72
CA ALA A 490 1.21 34.99 -11.65
C ALA A 490 0.40 33.88 -10.96
N ALA A 491 0.99 33.19 -9.99
CA ALA A 491 0.29 32.20 -9.18
C ALA A 491 -0.81 32.83 -8.31
N THR A 492 -0.57 34.04 -7.77
CA THR A 492 -1.55 34.76 -6.94
C THR A 492 -2.84 35.05 -7.72
N GLU A 493 -2.73 35.46 -8.98
CA GLU A 493 -3.89 35.69 -9.86
C GLU A 493 -4.70 34.40 -10.11
N LEU A 494 -4.02 33.25 -10.24
CA LEU A 494 -4.64 31.96 -10.53
C LEU A 494 -5.31 31.32 -9.30
N LEU A 495 -4.84 31.63 -8.09
CA LEU A 495 -5.38 31.09 -6.84
C LEU A 495 -6.77 31.68 -6.48
N GLY A 496 -7.13 32.80 -7.09
CA GLY A 496 -8.42 33.46 -6.93
C GLY A 496 -8.40 34.54 -5.83
N PRO A 497 -9.56 34.87 -5.23
CA PRO A 497 -9.69 36.05 -4.35
C PRO A 497 -8.83 35.97 -3.08
N GLU A 498 -8.60 34.76 -2.56
CA GLU A 498 -7.76 34.53 -1.38
C GLU A 498 -6.26 34.61 -1.70
N GLY A 499 -5.87 34.64 -2.98
CA GLY A 499 -4.48 34.73 -3.42
C GLY A 499 -3.56 33.71 -2.74
N LEU A 500 -2.49 34.20 -2.11
CA LEU A 500 -1.50 33.37 -1.39
C LEU A 500 -2.03 32.72 -0.10
N ASN A 501 -3.23 33.09 0.35
CA ASN A 501 -3.88 32.50 1.52
C ASN A 501 -4.91 31.42 1.14
N ALA A 502 -5.05 31.12 -0.15
CA ALA A 502 -5.90 30.04 -0.63
C ALA A 502 -5.48 28.69 -0.04
N LEU A 503 -6.48 27.84 0.24
CA LEU A 503 -6.29 26.52 0.81
C LEU A 503 -6.38 25.43 -0.27
N SER A 504 -5.45 24.47 -0.21
CA SER A 504 -5.47 23.28 -1.06
C SER A 504 -6.58 22.30 -0.65
N GLU A 505 -6.76 21.20 -1.39
CA GLU A 505 -7.68 20.11 -0.99
C GLU A 505 -7.28 19.47 0.35
N GLN A 506 -6.00 19.54 0.70
CA GLN A 506 -5.43 19.09 1.98
C GLN A 506 -5.54 20.17 3.08
N GLY A 507 -6.12 21.34 2.77
CA GLY A 507 -6.27 22.47 3.71
C GLY A 507 -4.98 23.22 4.01
N LEU A 508 -4.00 23.16 3.10
CA LEU A 508 -2.69 23.78 3.28
C LEU A 508 -2.57 25.04 2.42
N THR A 509 -1.94 26.08 2.97
CA THR A 509 -1.54 27.28 2.21
C THR A 509 -0.22 27.03 1.46
N PRO A 510 0.10 27.81 0.42
CA PRO A 510 1.41 27.78 -0.22
C PRO A 510 2.57 27.96 0.78
N LEU A 511 2.39 28.83 1.79
CA LEU A 511 3.37 29.05 2.84
C LEU A 511 3.62 27.80 3.68
N MET A 512 2.56 27.03 4.01
CA MET A 512 2.71 25.74 4.72
C MET A 512 3.49 24.71 3.89
N TYR A 513 3.27 24.65 2.57
CA TYR A 513 4.04 23.77 1.69
C TYR A 513 5.52 24.15 1.65
N ALA A 514 5.83 25.43 1.45
CA ALA A 514 7.19 25.95 1.45
C ALA A 514 7.89 25.72 2.81
N ALA A 515 7.15 25.86 3.91
CA ALA A 515 7.67 25.59 5.25
C ALA A 515 7.94 24.10 5.49
N SER A 516 7.11 23.21 4.94
CA SER A 516 7.30 21.75 5.02
C SER A 516 8.44 21.23 4.15
N SER A 517 8.76 21.92 3.05
CA SER A 517 9.86 21.58 2.16
C SER A 517 11.21 22.17 2.60
N GLY A 518 11.18 23.13 3.53
CA GLY A 518 12.37 23.86 3.96
C GLY A 518 12.84 24.90 2.93
N ASP A 519 11.98 25.35 2.03
CA ASP A 519 12.32 26.34 1.00
C ASP A 519 12.30 27.76 1.59
N GLU A 520 13.41 28.12 2.25
CA GLU A 520 13.59 29.41 2.92
C GLU A 520 13.40 30.60 1.97
N ALA A 521 13.88 30.49 0.72
CA ALA A 521 13.76 31.56 -0.26
C ALA A 521 12.29 31.76 -0.67
N MET A 522 11.55 30.68 -0.93
CA MET A 522 10.12 30.77 -1.21
C MET A 522 9.33 31.31 -0.02
N VAL A 523 9.65 30.87 1.21
CA VAL A 523 9.03 31.39 2.43
C VAL A 523 9.22 32.91 2.53
N GLN A 524 10.45 33.42 2.38
CA GLN A 524 10.72 34.86 2.44
C GLN A 524 9.94 35.64 1.38
N VAL A 525 9.86 35.13 0.15
CA VAL A 525 9.14 35.80 -0.94
C VAL A 525 7.63 35.79 -0.70
N LEU A 526 7.07 34.67 -0.23
CA LEU A 526 5.64 34.59 0.11
C LEU A 526 5.27 35.55 1.24
N LEU A 527 6.11 35.66 2.28
CA LEU A 527 5.91 36.62 3.37
C LEU A 527 6.01 38.08 2.89
N THR A 528 7.01 38.38 2.06
CA THR A 528 7.16 39.71 1.45
C THR A 528 5.97 40.07 0.56
N ALA A 529 5.37 39.07 -0.10
CA ALA A 529 4.17 39.21 -0.92
C ALA A 529 2.87 39.27 -0.10
N GLY A 530 2.92 39.21 1.24
CA GLY A 530 1.77 39.39 2.12
C GLY A 530 1.01 38.10 2.48
N ALA A 531 1.63 36.92 2.34
CA ALA A 531 1.05 35.68 2.84
C ALA A 531 0.91 35.71 4.38
N ASP A 532 -0.24 35.28 4.88
CA ASP A 532 -0.53 35.26 6.32
C ASP A 532 0.11 34.03 7.00
N ILE A 533 0.85 34.28 8.07
CA ILE A 533 1.58 33.28 8.87
C ILE A 533 0.69 32.51 9.83
N ASP A 534 -0.41 33.11 10.28
CA ASP A 534 -1.23 32.61 11.38
C ASP A 534 -2.39 31.73 10.90
N ILE A 535 -2.52 31.54 9.59
CA ILE A 535 -3.51 30.63 9.02
C ILE A 535 -3.27 29.22 9.56
N GLN A 536 -4.34 28.64 10.08
CA GLN A 536 -4.36 27.29 10.61
C GLN A 536 -5.04 26.34 9.63
N VAL A 537 -4.54 25.10 9.55
CA VAL A 537 -5.23 24.02 8.85
C VAL A 537 -6.62 23.83 9.46
N PRO A 538 -7.71 23.93 8.67
CA PRO A 538 -9.07 23.84 9.18
C PRO A 538 -9.35 22.49 9.85
N SER A 539 -10.21 22.46 10.87
CA SER A 539 -10.56 21.20 11.56
C SER A 539 -11.31 20.24 10.64
N ILE A 540 -12.42 20.69 10.03
CA ILE A 540 -13.21 20.03 8.98
C ILE A 540 -13.85 21.16 8.18
N SER A 541 -13.63 21.23 6.87
CA SER A 541 -14.33 22.15 5.97
C SER A 541 -14.88 21.37 4.78
N GLN A 542 -16.10 21.69 4.32
CA GLN A 542 -16.62 21.20 3.04
C GLN A 542 -15.70 21.56 1.85
N GLN A 543 -14.87 22.60 2.02
CA GLN A 543 -13.94 23.09 0.99
C GLN A 543 -12.63 22.28 0.91
N CYS A 544 -12.26 21.56 1.98
CA CYS A 544 -11.00 20.80 2.07
C CYS A 544 -11.28 19.35 2.52
N PRO A 545 -11.73 18.48 1.60
CA PRO A 545 -12.19 17.12 1.94
C PRO A 545 -11.06 16.18 2.39
N SER A 546 -9.81 16.51 2.07
CA SER A 546 -8.63 15.64 2.26
C SER A 546 -7.77 16.04 3.46
N VAL A 547 -8.28 16.86 4.38
CA VAL A 547 -7.53 17.31 5.56
C VAL A 547 -7.28 16.14 6.52
N HIS A 548 -6.01 15.86 6.79
CA HIS A 548 -5.61 14.83 7.73
C HIS A 548 -5.83 15.26 9.19
N ALA A 549 -6.30 14.34 10.04
CA ALA A 549 -6.69 14.68 11.41
C ALA A 549 -5.53 15.20 12.27
N GLU A 550 -4.32 14.72 12.01
CA GLU A 550 -3.11 15.05 12.79
C GLU A 550 -2.57 16.45 12.53
N ILE A 551 -2.83 17.01 11.35
CA ILE A 551 -2.33 18.34 10.94
C ILE A 551 -3.34 19.45 11.18
N ARG A 552 -4.53 19.14 11.72
CA ARG A 552 -5.53 20.15 12.07
C ARG A 552 -4.93 21.15 13.03
N HIS A 553 -5.27 22.42 12.84
CA HIS A 553 -4.76 23.56 13.62
C HIS A 553 -3.26 23.84 13.47
N TRP A 554 -2.56 23.15 12.56
CA TRP A 554 -1.15 23.47 12.30
C TRP A 554 -1.04 24.77 11.53
N THR A 555 -0.02 25.56 11.85
CA THR A 555 0.40 26.74 11.09
C THR A 555 1.65 26.41 10.27
N ALA A 556 2.10 27.35 9.43
CA ALA A 556 3.37 27.20 8.71
C ALA A 556 4.55 26.92 9.66
N LEU A 557 4.56 27.54 10.85
CA LEU A 557 5.57 27.26 11.88
C LEU A 557 5.51 25.81 12.38
N SER A 558 4.32 25.27 12.63
CA SER A 558 4.17 23.86 13.03
C SER A 558 4.78 22.91 12.01
N PHE A 559 4.61 23.17 10.71
CA PHE A 559 5.25 22.39 9.64
C PHE A 559 6.78 22.53 9.65
N ALA A 560 7.31 23.75 9.73
CA ALA A 560 8.76 23.96 9.79
C ALA A 560 9.41 23.18 10.96
N VAL A 561 8.79 23.21 12.15
CA VAL A 561 9.31 22.52 13.34
C VAL A 561 9.08 21.00 13.28
N ALA A 562 7.98 20.54 12.69
CA ALA A 562 7.70 19.11 12.54
C ALA A 562 8.72 18.44 11.59
N PHE A 563 9.01 19.08 10.47
CA PHE A 563 9.95 18.59 9.46
C PHE A 563 11.41 18.91 9.76
N GLY A 564 11.69 19.74 10.76
CA GLY A 564 13.06 20.01 11.24
C GLY A 564 13.79 21.07 10.41
N HIS A 565 13.09 22.11 10.00
CA HIS A 565 13.63 23.25 9.25
C HIS A 565 13.81 24.48 10.16
N PRO A 566 14.91 24.56 10.94
CA PRO A 566 15.11 25.66 11.89
C PRO A 566 15.33 27.00 11.21
N SER A 567 15.93 27.03 10.01
CA SER A 567 16.15 28.28 9.27
C SER A 567 14.83 28.94 8.87
N VAL A 568 13.89 28.14 8.35
CA VAL A 568 12.51 28.59 8.06
C VAL A 568 11.80 29.09 9.32
N ALA A 569 11.94 28.39 10.45
CA ALA A 569 11.30 28.79 11.71
C ALA A 569 11.87 30.09 12.30
N GLN A 570 13.04 30.53 11.85
CA GLN A 570 13.71 31.75 12.30
C GLN A 570 13.56 32.93 11.34
N VAL A 571 12.88 32.74 10.20
CA VAL A 571 12.59 33.84 9.26
C VAL A 571 11.74 34.89 9.99
N GLN A 572 12.26 36.12 10.05
CA GLN A 572 11.66 37.26 10.75
C GLN A 572 10.76 38.09 9.84
#